data_AF-A0A7Y7DVY1-F1
#
_entry.id   AF-A0A7Y7DVY1-F1
#
_cell.length_a   1.000
_cell.length_b   1.000
_cell.length_c   1.000
_cell.angle_alpha   90.00
_cell.angle_beta   90.00
_cell.angle_gamma   90.00
#
_symmetry.space_group_name_H-M   'P 1'
#
loop_
_entity.id
_entity.type
_entity.pdbx_description
1 polymer ?
#
loop_
_entity_poly.entity_id
_entity_poly.type
_entity_poly.pdbx_seq_one_letter_code
_entity_poly.pdbx_strand_id
1 'polypeptide(L)'
;MFLYSLENTTICTLQWNQIDKTIFTVNRFFQSFLPILIVLMVSHTKAQTTDQKPCYPISYLDFFGLEGIELKKWPQEELDGLKQLTLAAQKKDTTVTTSFLIPMIVYQLKEFHPNCVESDDSDYLKELIQLYFLIRQIDQQEVGALALTDQIDWVRNDFYSLIPEDENLLNMNFTLDDGPFYGTDTQEEGIPEHTLSTEFGEIIISKLDKQSIITAKDKDGAVLWRKIITGLQGSPVSEIRLAEHPVHKTSAATIVQLFAGESLTLYMRNDGRFMYYYHSW
;
A
#
# COMPACT_ATOMS: atom_id res chain seq x y z
N MET A 1 -8.54 42.10 16.39
CA MET A 1 -7.33 42.12 17.25
C MET A 1 -7.08 40.67 17.64
N PHE A 2 -6.19 39.88 17.05
CA PHE A 2 -5.01 40.10 16.21
C PHE A 2 -5.16 39.48 14.81
N LEU A 3 -4.41 40.02 13.84
CA LEU A 3 -4.25 39.60 12.45
C LEU A 3 -2.84 39.01 12.26
N TYR A 4 -2.73 37.90 11.53
CA TYR A 4 -1.55 37.41 10.78
C TYR A 4 -2.17 36.48 9.71
N SER A 5 -2.22 36.73 8.40
CA SER A 5 -1.22 37.12 7.39
C SER A 5 0.03 36.24 7.42
N LEU A 6 0.14 35.35 6.43
CA LEU A 6 1.40 34.91 5.81
C LEU A 6 1.07 34.20 4.49
N GLU A 7 1.18 34.96 3.40
CA GLU A 7 1.55 34.47 2.08
C GLU A 7 3.04 34.07 2.12
N ASN A 8 3.39 32.90 1.60
CA ASN A 8 4.45 32.75 0.59
C ASN A 8 4.65 31.29 0.18
N THR A 9 4.27 31.04 -1.07
CA THR A 9 4.76 30.01 -1.99
C THR A 9 6.28 29.84 -1.99
N THR A 10 6.77 28.61 -1.98
CA THR A 10 7.93 28.22 -2.82
C THR A 10 7.80 26.75 -3.22
N ILE A 11 7.61 26.55 -4.52
CA ILE A 11 7.64 25.29 -5.24
C ILE A 11 9.11 24.89 -5.42
N CYS A 12 9.51 23.69 -4.97
CA CYS A 12 10.80 23.10 -5.34
C CYS A 12 10.58 21.91 -6.28
N THR A 13 10.81 22.15 -7.55
CA THR A 13 10.97 21.16 -8.62
C THR A 13 12.40 20.60 -8.57
N LEU A 14 12.55 19.30 -8.30
CA LEU A 14 13.82 18.58 -8.40
C LEU A 14 14.00 18.06 -9.84
N GLN A 15 14.88 18.71 -10.61
CA GLN A 15 15.37 18.20 -11.89
C GLN A 15 16.53 17.22 -11.65
N TRP A 16 16.34 15.98 -12.09
CA TRP A 16 17.40 14.99 -12.28
C TRP A 16 18.07 15.23 -13.64
N ASN A 17 19.38 15.50 -13.65
CA ASN A 17 20.28 15.16 -14.76
C ASN A 17 21.73 15.58 -14.41
N GLN A 18 22.64 14.61 -14.32
CA GLN A 18 23.85 14.50 -15.14
C GLN A 18 24.84 13.52 -14.48
N ILE A 19 24.91 12.32 -15.08
CA ILE A 19 26.04 11.40 -14.94
C ILE A 19 27.05 11.82 -16.00
N ASP A 20 28.25 12.25 -15.58
CA ASP A 20 29.37 12.44 -16.48
C ASP A 20 30.49 11.42 -16.19
N LYS A 21 30.83 10.67 -17.24
CA LYS A 21 31.93 9.72 -17.34
C LYS A 21 33.19 10.47 -17.72
N THR A 22 34.34 10.14 -17.12
CA THR A 22 35.73 10.17 -17.69
C THR A 22 36.72 10.05 -16.50
N ILE A 23 37.92 9.47 -16.52
CA ILE A 23 38.83 8.93 -17.53
C ILE A 23 39.87 8.02 -16.82
N PHE A 24 40.35 7.01 -17.53
CA PHE A 24 41.50 6.15 -17.22
C PHE A 24 42.84 6.92 -17.27
N THR A 25 43.77 6.68 -16.33
CA THR A 25 45.20 6.81 -16.65
C THR A 25 46.03 5.74 -15.93
N VAL A 26 46.83 5.02 -16.72
CA VAL A 26 47.81 4.01 -16.31
C VAL A 26 49.17 4.70 -16.19
N ASN A 27 49.96 4.38 -15.17
CA ASN A 27 51.42 4.33 -15.37
C ASN A 27 52.14 3.33 -14.45
N ARG A 28 53.09 2.62 -15.06
CA ARG A 28 53.95 1.54 -14.54
C ARG A 28 55.22 2.11 -13.86
N PHE A 29 55.94 1.22 -13.15
CA PHE A 29 57.40 1.05 -12.93
C PHE A 29 57.66 0.64 -11.45
N PHE A 30 58.46 -0.33 -11.01
CA PHE A 30 59.42 -1.26 -11.63
C PHE A 30 59.72 -2.48 -10.69
N GLN A 31 60.01 -3.63 -11.30
CA GLN A 31 60.82 -4.83 -10.95
C GLN A 31 61.38 -5.00 -9.51
N SER A 32 61.35 -6.21 -8.89
CA SER A 32 62.38 -7.27 -9.10
C SER A 32 62.16 -8.57 -8.26
N PHE A 33 62.25 -9.75 -8.93
CA PHE A 33 62.72 -11.12 -8.53
C PHE A 33 62.21 -11.84 -7.24
N LEU A 34 61.33 -12.87 -7.34
CA LEU A 34 61.53 -14.37 -7.35
C LEU A 34 62.09 -14.99 -6.03
N PRO A 35 61.65 -16.18 -5.50
CA PRO A 35 60.96 -17.29 -6.18
C PRO A 35 59.81 -18.01 -5.42
N ILE A 36 59.28 -19.01 -6.13
CA ILE A 36 58.16 -19.93 -5.91
C ILE A 36 58.21 -20.69 -4.57
N LEU A 37 57.10 -20.68 -3.83
CA LEU A 37 56.69 -21.77 -2.94
C LEU A 37 55.16 -21.94 -3.04
N ILE A 38 54.72 -22.89 -3.87
CA ILE A 38 53.33 -23.34 -3.90
C ILE A 38 53.13 -24.23 -2.68
N VAL A 39 52.56 -23.67 -1.62
CA VAL A 39 51.94 -24.44 -0.54
C VAL A 39 50.45 -24.43 -0.82
N LEU A 40 49.96 -25.52 -1.40
CA LEU A 40 48.54 -25.86 -1.40
C LEU A 40 48.13 -26.17 0.05
N MET A 41 47.89 -25.14 0.85
CA MET A 41 46.98 -25.28 1.97
C MET A 41 45.60 -25.34 1.36
N VAL A 42 45.06 -26.56 1.27
CA VAL A 42 43.62 -26.77 1.18
C VAL A 42 43.06 -26.30 2.52
N SER A 43 42.90 -24.98 2.64
CA SER A 43 41.93 -24.43 3.57
C SER A 43 40.60 -24.99 3.08
N HIS A 44 40.06 -25.97 3.80
CA HIS A 44 38.61 -26.13 3.84
C HIS A 44 38.07 -24.82 4.42
N THR A 45 37.97 -23.78 3.58
CA THR A 45 36.90 -22.84 3.72
C THR A 45 35.66 -23.70 3.59
N LYS A 46 35.14 -24.16 4.73
CA LYS A 46 33.70 -24.29 4.88
C LYS A 46 33.19 -22.96 4.35
N ALA A 47 32.75 -22.97 3.10
CA ALA A 47 31.77 -22.02 2.67
C ALA A 47 30.65 -22.21 3.69
N GLN A 48 30.63 -21.36 4.71
CA GLN A 48 29.37 -20.99 5.30
C GLN A 48 28.62 -20.38 4.12
N THR A 49 27.91 -21.23 3.38
CA THR A 49 26.62 -20.84 2.85
C THR A 49 25.81 -20.50 4.10
N THR A 50 25.99 -19.27 4.60
CA THR A 50 24.88 -18.58 5.20
C THR A 50 23.82 -18.63 4.12
N ASP A 51 22.84 -19.51 4.29
CA ASP A 51 21.52 -19.31 3.71
C ASP A 51 21.11 -17.90 4.16
N GLN A 52 21.54 -16.88 3.42
CA GLN A 52 20.97 -15.55 3.53
C GLN A 52 19.53 -15.77 3.12
N LYS A 53 18.66 -15.95 4.12
CA LYS A 53 17.23 -15.88 3.90
C LYS A 53 17.02 -14.58 3.13
N PRO A 54 16.51 -14.64 1.88
CA PRO A 54 16.30 -13.43 1.12
C PRO A 54 15.44 -12.49 1.94
N CYS A 55 15.66 -11.19 1.77
CA CYS A 55 14.78 -10.18 2.32
C CYS A 55 13.34 -10.58 2.09
N TYR A 56 12.56 -10.64 3.18
CA TYR A 56 11.22 -11.18 3.11
C TYR A 56 10.38 -10.33 2.15
N PRO A 57 9.72 -10.94 1.15
CA PRO A 57 8.81 -10.20 0.29
C PRO A 57 7.63 -9.70 1.14
N ILE A 58 7.17 -8.48 0.87
CA ILE A 58 5.86 -8.02 1.36
C ILE A 58 4.92 -7.81 0.18
N SER A 59 3.86 -8.62 0.14
CA SER A 59 2.74 -8.47 -0.80
C SER A 59 1.85 -7.27 -0.44
N TYR A 60 1.05 -6.80 -1.40
CA TYR A 60 0.03 -5.74 -1.20
C TYR A 60 0.56 -4.31 -1.08
N LEU A 61 1.87 -4.08 -1.16
CA LEU A 61 2.42 -2.73 -1.15
C LEU A 61 1.95 -1.90 -2.34
N ASP A 62 1.81 -2.50 -3.52
CA ASP A 62 1.27 -1.88 -4.73
C ASP A 62 -0.17 -1.39 -4.53
N PHE A 63 -1.01 -2.19 -3.84
CA PHE A 63 -2.39 -1.81 -3.51
C PHE A 63 -2.46 -0.60 -2.59
N PHE A 64 -1.58 -0.54 -1.59
CA PHE A 64 -1.51 0.61 -0.66
C PHE A 64 -0.69 1.79 -1.20
N GLY A 65 -0.22 1.72 -2.46
CA GLY A 65 0.61 2.75 -3.08
C GLY A 65 1.98 2.91 -2.43
N LEU A 66 2.48 1.90 -1.73
CA LEU A 66 3.77 1.89 -1.03
C LEU A 66 4.91 1.29 -1.86
N GLU A 67 4.61 0.67 -3.01
CA GLU A 67 5.63 0.10 -3.87
C GLU A 67 6.55 1.18 -4.45
N GLY A 68 7.86 1.02 -4.23
CA GLY A 68 8.88 1.95 -4.74
C GLY A 68 8.96 3.29 -4.01
N ILE A 69 8.18 3.49 -2.95
CA ILE A 69 8.29 4.69 -2.10
C ILE A 69 9.54 4.57 -1.23
N GLU A 70 10.39 5.61 -1.26
CA GLU A 70 11.48 5.76 -0.30
C GLU A 70 10.92 5.98 1.10
N LEU A 71 11.18 5.03 1.97
CA LEU A 71 10.67 5.05 3.33
C LEU A 71 11.57 5.88 4.24
N LYS A 72 10.97 6.85 4.93
CA LYS A 72 11.64 7.58 6.03
C LYS A 72 11.22 6.98 7.36
N LYS A 73 12.22 6.54 8.15
CA LYS A 73 12.02 6.08 9.53
C LYS A 73 11.26 7.14 10.35
N TRP A 74 10.21 6.71 11.05
CA TRP A 74 9.52 7.58 12.01
C TRP A 74 10.42 7.88 13.21
N PRO A 75 10.60 9.17 13.59
CA PRO A 75 11.27 9.53 14.82
C PRO A 75 10.45 9.07 16.04
N GLN A 76 11.11 8.93 17.19
CA GLN A 76 10.44 8.47 18.41
C GLN A 76 9.24 9.34 18.81
N GLU A 77 9.34 10.66 18.65
CA GLU A 77 8.24 11.59 18.93
C GLU A 77 6.98 11.28 18.10
N GLU A 78 7.17 10.90 16.83
CA GLU A 78 6.05 10.53 15.94
C GLU A 78 5.45 9.19 16.37
N LEU A 79 6.28 8.19 16.69
CA LEU A 79 5.81 6.90 17.22
C LEU A 79 4.99 7.07 18.51
N ASP A 80 5.50 7.89 19.44
CA ASP A 80 4.80 8.20 20.69
C ASP A 80 3.46 8.90 20.43
N GLY A 81 3.44 9.85 19.50
CA GLY A 81 2.22 10.52 19.04
C GLY A 81 1.19 9.56 18.45
N LEU A 82 1.62 8.62 17.59
CA LEU A 82 0.74 7.62 16.97
C LEU A 82 0.17 6.64 18.01
N LYS A 83 0.97 6.24 19.02
CA LYS A 83 0.50 5.42 20.14
C LYS A 83 -0.56 6.16 20.97
N GLN A 84 -0.31 7.43 21.29
CA GLN A 84 -1.27 8.27 22.03
C GLN A 84 -2.57 8.48 21.25
N LEU A 85 -2.47 8.75 19.94
CA LEU A 85 -3.63 8.89 19.06
C LEU A 85 -4.47 7.60 19.05
N THR A 86 -3.82 6.44 18.92
CA THR A 86 -4.50 5.14 18.91
C THR A 86 -5.22 4.88 20.25
N LEU A 87 -4.55 5.12 21.38
CA LEU A 87 -5.18 5.00 22.70
C LEU A 87 -6.36 5.95 22.89
N ALA A 88 -6.27 7.18 22.36
CA ALA A 88 -7.34 8.16 22.43
C ALA A 88 -8.56 7.75 21.59
N ALA A 89 -8.33 7.21 20.39
CA ALA A 89 -9.38 6.69 19.51
C ALA A 89 -10.13 5.52 20.17
N GLN A 90 -9.41 4.59 20.80
CA GLN A 90 -9.99 3.46 21.52
C GLN A 90 -10.83 3.88 22.73
N LYS A 91 -10.40 4.90 23.47
CA LYS A 91 -11.14 5.40 24.66
C LYS A 91 -12.43 6.11 24.33
N LYS A 92 -12.52 6.76 23.16
CA LYS A 92 -13.67 7.59 22.80
C LYS A 92 -14.79 6.81 22.08
N ASP A 93 -14.58 5.51 21.80
CA ASP A 93 -15.47 4.70 20.97
C ASP A 93 -15.81 5.42 19.64
N THR A 94 -14.82 6.14 19.10
CA THR A 94 -14.97 6.94 17.90
C THR A 94 -14.75 6.08 16.67
N THR A 95 -15.47 6.38 15.59
CA THR A 95 -15.29 5.76 14.26
C THR A 95 -13.90 6.00 13.63
N VAL A 96 -13.05 6.83 14.26
CA VAL A 96 -11.66 7.05 13.84
C VAL A 96 -10.86 5.77 14.10
N THR A 97 -10.61 5.01 13.06
CA THR A 97 -9.72 3.85 13.12
C THR A 97 -8.30 4.28 12.78
N THR A 98 -7.30 3.83 13.54
CA THR A 98 -5.88 3.98 13.16
C THR A 98 -5.38 2.78 12.35
N SER A 99 -6.29 1.93 11.87
CA SER A 99 -5.99 0.75 11.07
C SER A 99 -5.31 1.09 9.74
N PHE A 100 -5.52 2.29 9.20
CA PHE A 100 -4.82 2.79 8.01
C PHE A 100 -3.29 2.87 8.18
N LEU A 101 -2.77 2.85 9.42
CA LEU A 101 -1.33 2.81 9.70
C LEU A 101 -0.72 1.42 9.51
N ILE A 102 -1.54 0.36 9.51
CA ILE A 102 -1.08 -1.04 9.44
C ILE A 102 -0.16 -1.28 8.22
N PRO A 103 -0.55 -0.94 6.97
CA PRO A 103 0.31 -1.17 5.82
C PRO A 103 1.66 -0.47 5.94
N MET A 104 1.68 0.75 6.51
CA MET A 104 2.91 1.52 6.69
C MET A 104 3.81 0.89 7.75
N ILE A 105 3.26 0.43 8.88
CA ILE A 105 4.02 -0.29 9.92
C ILE A 105 4.66 -1.53 9.32
N VAL A 106 3.88 -2.34 8.60
CA VAL A 106 4.36 -3.56 7.94
C VAL A 106 5.46 -3.23 6.92
N TYR A 107 5.31 -2.13 6.17
CA TYR A 107 6.34 -1.68 5.24
C TYR A 107 7.64 -1.28 5.96
N GLN A 108 7.57 -0.56 7.08
CA GLN A 108 8.77 -0.24 7.88
C GLN A 108 9.44 -1.50 8.44
N LEU A 109 8.66 -2.47 8.91
CA LEU A 109 9.21 -3.73 9.41
C LEU A 109 9.95 -4.53 8.32
N LYS A 110 9.53 -4.43 7.05
CA LYS A 110 10.28 -4.99 5.90
C LYS A 110 11.60 -4.27 5.68
N GLU A 111 11.53 -2.94 5.53
CA GLU A 111 12.68 -2.13 5.13
C GLU A 111 13.78 -2.14 6.19
N PHE A 112 13.41 -2.32 7.47
CA PHE A 112 14.35 -2.41 8.59
C PHE A 112 14.49 -3.83 9.17
N HIS A 113 14.06 -4.85 8.43
CA HIS A 113 14.12 -6.23 8.91
C HIS A 113 15.59 -6.66 9.23
N PRO A 114 15.88 -7.35 10.35
CA PRO A 114 17.26 -7.74 10.71
C PRO A 114 17.99 -8.62 9.68
N ASN A 115 17.25 -9.37 8.86
CA ASN A 115 17.80 -10.14 7.72
C ASN A 115 18.11 -9.27 6.49
N CYS A 116 17.66 -8.02 6.45
CA CYS A 116 17.74 -7.11 5.30
C CYS A 116 18.72 -5.97 5.47
N VAL A 117 18.87 -5.50 6.70
CA VAL A 117 19.74 -4.38 7.03
C VAL A 117 20.72 -4.84 8.07
N GLU A 118 22.00 -4.50 7.89
CA GLU A 118 23.07 -4.86 8.83
C GLU A 118 23.02 -4.05 10.15
N SER A 119 22.18 -3.00 10.22
CA SER A 119 22.08 -2.14 11.41
C SER A 119 21.12 -2.71 12.46
N ASP A 120 21.60 -2.83 13.69
CA ASP A 120 20.76 -3.14 14.85
C ASP A 120 19.88 -1.93 15.20
N ASP A 121 18.59 -2.06 14.89
CA ASP A 121 17.54 -1.09 15.23
C ASP A 121 16.42 -1.77 16.03
N SER A 122 16.82 -2.72 16.89
CA SER A 122 15.89 -3.59 17.61
C SER A 122 14.86 -2.82 18.43
N ASP A 123 15.22 -1.68 18.99
CA ASP A 123 14.29 -0.89 19.81
C ASP A 123 13.22 -0.21 18.94
N TYR A 124 13.59 0.34 17.79
CA TYR A 124 12.61 0.89 16.85
C TYR A 124 11.63 -0.18 16.34
N LEU A 125 12.15 -1.37 15.99
CA LEU A 125 11.31 -2.49 15.53
C LEU A 125 10.33 -2.93 16.62
N LYS A 126 10.76 -2.99 17.89
CA LYS A 126 9.85 -3.27 19.03
C LYS A 126 8.79 -2.19 19.17
N GLU A 127 9.14 -0.92 18.99
CA GLU A 127 8.20 0.19 19.07
C GLU A 127 7.12 0.11 17.98
N LEU A 128 7.50 -0.24 16.75
CA LEU A 128 6.58 -0.51 15.64
C LEU A 128 5.65 -1.70 15.93
N ILE A 129 6.19 -2.81 16.43
CA ILE A 129 5.41 -4.01 16.80
C ILE A 129 4.41 -3.68 17.91
N GLN A 130 4.83 -2.91 18.92
CA GLN A 130 3.93 -2.45 19.98
C GLN A 130 2.81 -1.56 19.43
N LEU A 131 3.13 -0.63 18.52
CA LEU A 131 2.11 0.19 17.86
C LEU A 131 1.14 -0.67 17.05
N TYR A 132 1.64 -1.67 16.33
CA TYR A 132 0.80 -2.64 15.60
C TYR A 132 -0.17 -3.37 16.54
N PHE A 133 0.33 -3.98 17.62
CA PHE A 133 -0.53 -4.69 18.59
C PHE A 133 -1.51 -3.77 19.29
N LEU A 134 -1.11 -2.52 19.55
CA LEU A 134 -2.00 -1.52 20.11
C LEU A 134 -3.16 -1.23 19.15
N ILE A 135 -2.89 -0.97 17.87
CA ILE A 135 -3.93 -0.72 16.85
C ILE A 135 -4.87 -1.93 16.74
N ARG A 136 -4.30 -3.13 16.68
CA ARG A 136 -5.02 -4.40 16.51
C ARG A 136 -5.66 -4.94 17.79
N GLN A 137 -5.38 -4.33 18.95
CA GLN A 137 -5.83 -4.78 20.27
C GLN A 137 -5.49 -6.26 20.57
N ILE A 138 -4.29 -6.69 20.17
CA ILE A 138 -3.81 -8.07 20.39
C ILE A 138 -3.13 -8.18 21.75
N ASP A 139 -3.42 -9.24 22.50
CA ASP A 139 -2.69 -9.59 23.71
C ASP A 139 -1.28 -10.09 23.35
N GLN A 140 -0.27 -9.43 23.91
CA GLN A 140 1.14 -9.68 23.60
C GLN A 140 1.74 -10.84 24.40
N GLN A 141 0.98 -11.48 25.31
CA GLN A 141 1.53 -12.53 26.19
C GLN A 141 2.19 -13.69 25.43
N GLU A 142 1.56 -14.18 24.36
CA GLU A 142 2.10 -15.31 23.59
C GLU A 142 3.19 -14.87 22.60
N VAL A 143 3.05 -13.68 22.02
CA VAL A 143 3.95 -13.19 20.97
C VAL A 143 5.22 -12.55 21.56
N GLY A 144 5.13 -11.94 22.73
CA GLY A 144 6.25 -11.25 23.39
C GLY A 144 7.39 -12.18 23.85
N ALA A 145 7.13 -13.49 23.94
CA ALA A 145 8.15 -14.49 24.25
C ALA A 145 8.97 -14.93 23.01
N LEU A 146 8.50 -14.58 21.80
CA LEU A 146 9.19 -14.93 20.56
C LEU A 146 10.41 -14.04 20.31
N ALA A 147 11.36 -14.54 19.51
CA ALA A 147 12.47 -13.70 19.03
C ALA A 147 11.93 -12.54 18.18
N LEU A 148 12.63 -11.40 18.13
CA LEU A 148 12.18 -10.22 17.40
C LEU A 148 11.84 -10.53 15.93
N THR A 149 12.66 -11.32 15.26
CA THR A 149 12.39 -11.77 13.87
C THR A 149 11.10 -12.57 13.75
N ASP A 150 10.80 -13.42 14.73
CA ASP A 150 9.58 -14.23 14.76
C ASP A 150 8.35 -13.36 15.07
N GLN A 151 8.50 -12.30 15.88
CA GLN A 151 7.46 -11.31 16.09
C GLN A 151 7.14 -10.52 14.82
N ILE A 152 8.17 -10.16 14.03
CA ILE A 152 7.97 -9.50 12.73
C ILE A 152 7.27 -10.45 11.75
N ASP A 153 7.70 -11.72 11.69
CA ASP A 153 7.04 -12.75 10.89
C ASP A 153 5.58 -12.94 11.32
N TRP A 154 5.29 -12.89 12.62
CA TRP A 154 3.93 -12.92 13.15
C TRP A 154 3.09 -11.74 12.65
N VAL A 155 3.61 -10.51 12.78
CA VAL A 155 2.92 -9.28 12.31
C VAL A 155 2.64 -9.34 10.81
N ARG A 156 3.60 -9.82 10.01
CA ARG A 156 3.42 -10.00 8.57
C ARG A 156 2.29 -10.98 8.27
N ASN A 157 2.25 -12.11 8.98
CA ASN A 157 1.24 -13.14 8.75
C ASN A 157 -0.15 -12.67 9.19
N ASP A 158 -0.26 -11.97 10.32
CA ASP A 158 -1.52 -11.33 10.74
C ASP A 158 -1.98 -10.34 9.66
N PHE A 159 -1.11 -9.42 9.21
CA PHE A 159 -1.44 -8.48 8.12
C PHE A 159 -1.99 -9.17 6.87
N TYR A 160 -1.37 -10.25 6.40
CA TYR A 160 -1.87 -11.01 5.25
C TYR A 160 -3.21 -11.68 5.49
N SER A 161 -3.55 -12.02 6.73
CA SER A 161 -4.88 -12.53 7.06
C SER A 161 -5.96 -11.45 7.03
N LEU A 162 -5.59 -10.15 7.09
CA LEU A 162 -6.54 -9.04 7.09
C LEU A 162 -7.00 -8.64 5.70
N ILE A 163 -6.11 -8.74 4.72
CA ILE A 163 -6.38 -8.33 3.33
C ILE A 163 -7.54 -9.14 2.69
N PRO A 164 -7.67 -10.45 2.96
CA PRO A 164 -8.81 -11.22 2.47
C PRO A 164 -10.16 -10.80 3.03
N GLU A 165 -10.22 -10.10 4.15
CA GLU A 165 -11.48 -9.73 4.82
C GLU A 165 -11.96 -8.35 4.34
N ASP A 166 -13.19 -8.30 3.80
CA ASP A 166 -13.73 -7.09 3.18
C ASP A 166 -13.69 -5.92 4.17
N GLU A 167 -14.23 -6.03 5.38
CA GLU A 167 -14.28 -4.92 6.35
C GLU A 167 -12.91 -4.38 6.79
N ASN A 168 -11.88 -5.22 6.89
CA ASN A 168 -10.57 -4.80 7.36
C ASN A 168 -9.79 -4.04 6.30
N LEU A 169 -9.86 -4.50 5.04
CA LEU A 169 -9.14 -3.87 3.93
C LEU A 169 -9.52 -2.40 3.75
N LEU A 170 -10.79 -2.08 4.02
CA LEU A 170 -11.39 -0.76 3.87
C LEU A 170 -10.87 0.18 4.94
N ASN A 171 -10.79 -0.31 6.17
CA ASN A 171 -10.24 0.42 7.30
C ASN A 171 -8.71 0.58 7.23
N MET A 172 -8.02 -0.26 6.44
CA MET A 172 -6.57 -0.18 6.23
C MET A 172 -6.17 0.67 5.03
N ASN A 173 -7.12 1.06 4.17
CA ASN A 173 -6.79 1.88 3.02
C ASN A 173 -6.44 3.30 3.46
N PHE A 174 -5.31 3.82 2.97
CA PHE A 174 -4.73 5.11 3.39
C PHE A 174 -5.43 6.33 2.78
N THR A 175 -6.52 6.13 2.05
CA THR A 175 -7.21 7.19 1.33
C THR A 175 -8.02 8.05 2.30
N LEU A 176 -7.34 9.03 2.90
CA LEU A 176 -7.77 10.04 3.88
C LEU A 176 -8.69 11.13 3.31
N ASP A 177 -9.44 10.87 2.23
CA ASP A 177 -10.37 11.85 1.68
C ASP A 177 -11.78 11.27 1.66
N ASP A 178 -12.69 11.95 2.36
CA ASP A 178 -14.11 11.66 2.29
C ASP A 178 -14.57 11.95 0.85
N GLY A 179 -14.59 10.91 0.01
CA GLY A 179 -14.94 11.07 -1.39
C GLY A 179 -16.39 11.55 -1.57
N PRO A 180 -16.68 12.41 -2.57
CA PRO A 180 -17.99 13.01 -2.77
C PRO A 180 -19.02 12.07 -3.43
N PHE A 181 -18.69 10.80 -3.64
CA PHE A 181 -19.57 9.82 -4.27
C PHE A 181 -19.61 8.49 -3.53
N TYR A 182 -20.79 7.88 -3.53
CA TYR A 182 -21.03 6.55 -3.02
C TYR A 182 -21.96 5.77 -3.95
N GLY A 183 -21.92 4.44 -3.86
CA GLY A 183 -22.78 3.57 -4.64
C GLY A 183 -23.89 2.95 -3.80
N THR A 184 -25.12 3.23 -4.17
CA THR A 184 -26.33 2.67 -3.53
C THR A 184 -26.72 1.39 -4.26
N ASP A 185 -26.97 0.30 -3.53
CA ASP A 185 -27.41 -0.97 -4.13
C ASP A 185 -28.73 -0.81 -4.89
N THR A 186 -28.83 -1.47 -6.04
CA THR A 186 -30.07 -1.52 -6.82
C THR A 186 -30.23 -2.88 -7.51
N GLN A 187 -31.47 -3.25 -7.78
CA GLN A 187 -31.82 -4.39 -8.63
C GLN A 187 -32.23 -3.95 -10.03
N GLU A 188 -32.41 -2.66 -10.27
CA GLU A 188 -32.88 -2.14 -11.56
C GLU A 188 -31.81 -2.28 -12.65
N GLU A 189 -32.23 -2.64 -13.86
CA GLU A 189 -31.34 -2.74 -15.02
C GLU A 189 -31.51 -1.51 -15.92
N GLY A 190 -30.38 -0.95 -16.35
CA GLY A 190 -30.34 0.09 -17.36
C GLY A 190 -30.05 -0.48 -18.75
N ILE A 191 -30.10 0.40 -19.75
CA ILE A 191 -29.62 0.09 -21.10
C ILE A 191 -28.09 0.21 -21.09
N PRO A 192 -27.33 -0.84 -21.43
CA PRO A 192 -25.87 -0.78 -21.46
C PRO A 192 -25.35 0.29 -22.43
N GLU A 193 -24.45 1.16 -21.96
CA GLU A 193 -23.74 2.15 -22.79
C GLU A 193 -22.27 1.75 -22.99
N HIS A 194 -21.64 1.20 -21.95
CA HIS A 194 -20.27 0.71 -22.01
C HIS A 194 -20.13 -0.64 -21.33
N THR A 195 -19.24 -1.47 -21.88
CA THR A 195 -18.85 -2.76 -21.30
C THR A 195 -17.34 -2.88 -21.32
N LEU A 196 -16.79 -3.25 -20.18
CA LEU A 196 -15.36 -3.41 -19.96
C LEU A 196 -15.12 -4.85 -19.46
N SER A 197 -14.38 -5.63 -20.24
CA SER A 197 -13.96 -6.97 -19.79
C SER A 197 -12.84 -6.85 -18.75
N THR A 198 -12.95 -7.65 -17.69
CA THR A 198 -11.98 -7.75 -16.59
C THR A 198 -11.53 -9.20 -16.41
N GLU A 199 -10.61 -9.45 -15.48
CA GLU A 199 -10.18 -10.81 -15.18
C GLU A 199 -11.23 -11.65 -14.44
N PHE A 200 -12.15 -11.01 -13.73
CA PHE A 200 -13.24 -11.67 -13.02
C PHE A 200 -14.51 -11.81 -13.88
N GLY A 201 -14.65 -11.02 -14.95
CA GLY A 201 -15.82 -11.02 -15.82
C GLY A 201 -15.98 -9.70 -16.57
N GLU A 202 -17.02 -8.95 -16.25
CA GLU A 202 -17.36 -7.71 -16.94
C GLU A 202 -17.83 -6.61 -15.99
N ILE A 203 -17.54 -5.37 -16.36
CA ILE A 203 -18.13 -4.16 -15.77
C ILE A 203 -18.97 -3.50 -16.85
N ILE A 204 -20.22 -3.20 -16.51
CA ILE A 204 -21.19 -2.63 -17.43
C ILE A 204 -21.67 -1.30 -16.85
N ILE A 205 -21.47 -0.22 -17.59
CA ILE A 205 -22.08 1.08 -17.30
C ILE A 205 -23.34 1.17 -18.13
N SER A 206 -24.47 1.35 -17.46
CA SER A 206 -25.80 1.39 -18.06
C SER A 206 -26.54 2.65 -17.66
N LYS A 207 -27.51 3.05 -18.49
CA LYS A 207 -28.35 4.22 -18.25
C LYS A 207 -29.78 3.82 -17.95
N LEU A 208 -30.34 4.39 -16.89
CA LEU A 208 -31.74 4.27 -16.53
C LEU A 208 -32.27 5.66 -16.19
N ASP A 209 -33.16 6.18 -17.04
CA ASP A 209 -33.64 7.56 -17.00
C ASP A 209 -32.49 8.60 -16.94
N LYS A 210 -32.33 9.27 -15.80
CA LYS A 210 -31.29 10.27 -15.54
C LYS A 210 -30.19 9.74 -14.61
N GLN A 211 -30.06 8.43 -14.49
CA GLN A 211 -29.15 7.79 -13.55
C GLN A 211 -28.21 6.83 -14.28
N SER A 212 -26.96 6.81 -13.85
CA SER A 212 -25.95 5.85 -14.29
C SER A 212 -25.87 4.70 -13.29
N ILE A 213 -25.91 3.48 -13.81
CA ILE A 213 -25.80 2.25 -13.05
C ILE A 213 -24.51 1.55 -13.45
N ILE A 214 -23.72 1.13 -12.46
CA ILE A 214 -22.56 0.26 -12.68
C ILE A 214 -22.93 -1.14 -12.19
N THR A 215 -22.76 -2.13 -13.07
CA THR A 215 -22.97 -3.55 -12.77
C THR A 215 -21.66 -4.29 -12.94
N ALA A 216 -21.28 -5.12 -11.98
CA ALA A 216 -20.25 -6.13 -12.17
C ALA A 216 -20.89 -7.51 -12.38
N LYS A 217 -20.39 -8.24 -13.36
CA LYS A 217 -20.74 -9.64 -13.62
C LYS A 217 -19.50 -10.51 -13.60
N ASP A 218 -19.65 -11.75 -13.18
CA ASP A 218 -18.60 -12.75 -13.33
C ASP A 218 -18.52 -13.28 -14.78
N LYS A 219 -17.59 -14.22 -15.03
CA LYS A 219 -17.40 -14.86 -16.35
C LYS A 219 -18.60 -15.66 -16.83
N ASP A 220 -19.44 -16.12 -15.91
CA ASP A 220 -20.66 -16.89 -16.22
C ASP A 220 -21.87 -15.97 -16.43
N GLY A 221 -21.68 -14.65 -16.29
CA GLY A 221 -22.70 -13.63 -16.46
C GLY A 221 -23.57 -13.40 -15.23
N ALA A 222 -23.26 -14.02 -14.09
CA ALA A 222 -23.96 -13.78 -12.84
C ALA A 222 -23.59 -12.40 -12.28
N VAL A 223 -24.59 -11.67 -11.78
CA VAL A 223 -24.38 -10.34 -11.21
C VAL A 223 -23.71 -10.47 -9.85
N LEU A 224 -22.51 -9.92 -9.73
CA LEU A 224 -21.78 -9.83 -8.46
C LEU A 224 -22.35 -8.70 -7.59
N TRP A 225 -22.59 -7.55 -8.20
CA TRP A 225 -23.24 -6.40 -7.57
C TRP A 225 -23.71 -5.41 -8.63
N ARG A 226 -24.60 -4.52 -8.22
CA ARG A 226 -25.14 -3.45 -9.05
C ARG A 226 -25.43 -2.22 -8.22
N LYS A 227 -24.92 -1.07 -8.66
CA LYS A 227 -24.97 0.18 -7.89
C LYS A 227 -25.36 1.39 -8.74
N ILE A 228 -26.20 2.24 -8.17
CA ILE A 228 -26.45 3.61 -8.64
C ILE A 228 -25.39 4.51 -8.04
N ILE A 229 -24.73 5.30 -8.87
CA ILE A 229 -23.72 6.25 -8.40
C ILE A 229 -24.39 7.52 -7.95
N THR A 230 -24.14 7.92 -6.71
CA THR A 230 -24.79 9.05 -6.05
C THR A 230 -23.73 10.03 -5.56
N GLY A 231 -23.90 11.33 -5.83
CA GLY A 231 -23.03 12.38 -5.29
C GLY A 231 -23.42 12.84 -3.88
N LEU A 232 -22.62 13.72 -3.26
CA LEU A 232 -22.82 14.22 -1.88
C LEU A 232 -24.22 14.75 -1.58
N GLN A 233 -24.87 15.40 -2.56
CA GLN A 233 -26.21 15.95 -2.38
C GLN A 233 -27.32 14.89 -2.49
N GLY A 234 -26.97 13.60 -2.52
CA GLY A 234 -27.91 12.49 -2.67
C GLY A 234 -28.50 12.39 -4.08
N SER A 235 -27.97 13.16 -5.04
CA SER A 235 -28.45 13.16 -6.41
C SER A 235 -27.70 12.10 -7.23
N PRO A 236 -28.42 11.23 -7.95
CA PRO A 236 -27.79 10.27 -8.86
C PRO A 236 -26.98 10.98 -9.95
N VAL A 237 -25.84 10.39 -10.30
CA VAL A 237 -24.99 10.84 -11.39
C VAL A 237 -25.62 10.42 -12.71
N SER A 238 -25.82 11.38 -13.61
CA SER A 238 -26.53 11.16 -14.87
C SER A 238 -25.64 10.66 -16.02
N GLU A 239 -24.32 10.82 -15.89
CA GLU A 239 -23.38 10.41 -16.91
C GLU A 239 -22.07 9.93 -16.29
N ILE A 240 -21.65 8.71 -16.68
CA ILE A 240 -20.38 8.11 -16.32
C ILE A 240 -19.71 7.60 -17.58
N ARG A 241 -18.43 7.92 -17.73
CA ARG A 241 -17.60 7.47 -18.86
C ARG A 241 -16.35 6.75 -18.35
N LEU A 242 -15.79 5.87 -19.17
CA LEU A 242 -14.48 5.26 -18.90
C LEU A 242 -13.35 6.24 -19.25
N ALA A 243 -12.24 6.19 -18.50
CA ALA A 243 -10.99 6.80 -18.92
C ALA A 243 -10.38 6.08 -20.14
N GLU A 244 -9.38 6.68 -20.80
CA GLU A 244 -8.70 6.08 -21.98
C GLU A 244 -7.96 4.78 -21.63
N HIS A 245 -7.36 4.72 -20.45
CA HIS A 245 -6.73 3.53 -19.89
C HIS A 245 -7.40 3.19 -18.56
N PRO A 246 -8.63 2.66 -18.61
CA PRO A 246 -9.53 2.70 -17.47
C PRO A 246 -9.20 1.64 -16.44
N VAL A 247 -8.27 0.69 -16.68
CA VAL A 247 -8.04 -0.42 -15.76
C VAL A 247 -6.60 -0.43 -15.29
N HIS A 248 -6.44 -0.42 -13.97
CA HIS A 248 -5.20 -0.71 -13.28
C HIS A 248 -5.42 -1.90 -12.35
N LYS A 249 -4.38 -2.71 -12.13
CA LYS A 249 -4.46 -3.89 -11.27
C LYS A 249 -3.36 -3.83 -10.24
N THR A 250 -3.73 -4.26 -9.06
CA THR A 250 -2.84 -4.45 -7.92
C THR A 250 -3.02 -5.86 -7.40
N SER A 251 -2.17 -6.26 -6.47
CA SER A 251 -2.23 -7.59 -5.84
C SER A 251 -3.50 -7.83 -5.02
N ALA A 252 -4.23 -6.78 -4.60
CA ALA A 252 -5.51 -6.92 -3.87
C ALA A 252 -6.74 -6.46 -4.67
N ALA A 253 -6.57 -5.59 -5.67
CA ALA A 253 -7.69 -4.91 -6.31
C ALA A 253 -7.54 -4.68 -7.81
N THR A 254 -8.68 -4.77 -8.50
CA THR A 254 -8.89 -4.23 -9.84
C THR A 254 -9.46 -2.83 -9.69
N ILE A 255 -8.74 -1.85 -10.20
CA ILE A 255 -9.03 -0.43 -10.08
C ILE A 255 -9.52 0.07 -11.43
N VAL A 256 -10.68 0.74 -11.45
CA VAL A 256 -11.27 1.27 -12.67
C VAL A 256 -11.44 2.77 -12.60
N GLN A 257 -10.81 3.48 -13.53
CA GLN A 257 -10.89 4.93 -13.69
C GLN A 257 -12.08 5.31 -14.56
N LEU A 258 -12.90 6.21 -14.02
CA LEU A 258 -14.17 6.67 -14.54
C LEU A 258 -14.21 8.21 -14.52
N PHE A 259 -15.14 8.81 -15.24
CA PHE A 259 -15.40 10.25 -15.25
C PHE A 259 -16.89 10.54 -15.11
N ALA A 260 -17.23 11.47 -14.23
CA ALA A 260 -18.59 11.94 -13.97
C ALA A 260 -18.61 13.45 -13.67
N GLY A 261 -18.13 14.26 -14.62
CA GLY A 261 -17.81 15.67 -14.38
C GLY A 261 -16.46 15.87 -13.67
N GLU A 262 -16.10 14.93 -12.79
CA GLU A 262 -14.77 14.80 -12.17
C GLU A 262 -14.24 13.36 -12.28
N SER A 263 -12.95 13.17 -11.97
CA SER A 263 -12.33 11.84 -12.01
C SER A 263 -12.86 10.97 -10.86
N LEU A 264 -13.14 9.72 -11.16
CA LEU A 264 -13.68 8.73 -10.23
C LEU A 264 -12.84 7.47 -10.32
N THR A 265 -12.57 6.86 -9.17
CA THR A 265 -11.86 5.59 -9.09
C THR A 265 -12.74 4.55 -8.40
N LEU A 266 -13.11 3.51 -9.13
CA LEU A 266 -13.80 2.34 -8.60
C LEU A 266 -12.78 1.30 -8.18
N TYR A 267 -12.76 0.96 -6.91
CA TYR A 267 -11.96 -0.12 -6.35
C TYR A 267 -12.83 -1.36 -6.21
N MET A 268 -12.39 -2.46 -6.84
CA MET A 268 -12.99 -3.78 -6.68
C MET A 268 -11.92 -4.77 -6.29
N ARG A 269 -12.31 -5.84 -5.63
CA ARG A 269 -11.43 -6.98 -5.46
C ARG A 269 -11.11 -7.61 -6.81
N ASN A 270 -10.00 -8.34 -6.86
CA ASN A 270 -9.62 -9.08 -8.06
C ASN A 270 -10.64 -10.19 -8.44
N ASP A 271 -11.51 -10.60 -7.51
CA ASP A 271 -12.65 -11.49 -7.77
C ASP A 271 -13.93 -10.76 -8.21
N GLY A 272 -13.88 -9.43 -8.34
CA GLY A 272 -15.00 -8.60 -8.78
C GLY A 272 -15.95 -8.16 -7.68
N ARG A 273 -15.75 -8.59 -6.41
CA ARG A 273 -16.54 -8.04 -5.29
C ARG A 273 -16.31 -6.55 -5.13
N PHE A 274 -17.39 -5.84 -4.80
CA PHE A 274 -17.36 -4.41 -4.60
C PHE A 274 -16.54 -4.06 -3.36
N MET A 275 -15.63 -3.09 -3.48
CA MET A 275 -14.99 -2.48 -2.32
C MET A 275 -15.53 -1.06 -2.14
N TYR A 276 -15.04 -0.08 -2.91
CA TYR A 276 -15.32 1.35 -2.70
C TYR A 276 -15.32 2.15 -3.99
N TYR A 277 -15.90 3.34 -3.91
CA TYR A 277 -15.64 4.46 -4.81
C TYR A 277 -14.74 5.46 -4.11
N TYR A 278 -13.74 6.01 -4.81
CA TYR A 278 -12.91 7.10 -4.31
C TYR A 278 -12.70 8.19 -5.36
N HIS A 279 -12.46 9.41 -4.87
CA HIS A 279 -12.45 10.70 -5.57
C HIS A 279 -11.13 11.04 -6.30
N SER A 280 -11.20 12.09 -7.13
CA SER A 280 -10.16 12.64 -8.00
C SER A 280 -9.08 13.40 -7.25
N TRP A 281 -7.85 13.32 -7.75
CA TRP A 281 -6.86 14.39 -7.62
C TRP A 281 -7.14 15.53 -8.60
#